data_AF-A0A852STD2-F1
#
_entry.id   AF-A0A852STD2-F1
#
_cell.length_a   1.000
_cell.length_b   1.000
_cell.length_c   1.000
_cell.angle_alpha   90.00
_cell.angle_beta   90.00
_cell.angle_gamma   90.00
#
_symmetry.space_group_name_H-M   'P 1'
#
loop_
_entity.id
_entity.type
_entity.pdbx_description
1 polymer ?
#
loop_
_entity_poly.entity_id
_entity_poly.type
_entity_poly.pdbx_seq_one_letter_code
_entity_poly.pdbx_strand_id
1 'polypeptide(L)'
;MSGAAALLFVVPVVLLVAGAATMWVGVRGARRRTAGPAGPARVVAAVARVVAGVGTIGFAVLALSALWSEQQYGIVILPIAALVGAALWNGVLLAVAAIADAVARRRG
;
A
#
# COMPACT_ATOMS: atom_id res chain seq x y z
N MET A 1 25.81 -16.67 0.81
CA MET A 1 24.55 -16.81 1.58
C MET A 1 23.95 -15.47 2.03
N SER A 2 24.53 -14.30 1.69
CA SER A 2 24.10 -12.99 2.22
C SER A 2 22.96 -12.30 1.43
N GLY A 3 22.85 -12.51 0.11
CA GLY A 3 21.88 -11.78 -0.73
C GLY A 3 20.42 -12.21 -0.56
N ALA A 4 20.15 -13.52 -0.48
CA ALA A 4 18.79 -14.04 -0.34
C ALA A 4 18.17 -13.75 1.04
N ALA A 5 18.99 -13.80 2.10
CA ALA A 5 18.55 -13.43 3.44
C ALA A 5 18.22 -11.94 3.54
N ALA A 6 19.02 -11.07 2.90
CA ALA A 6 18.72 -9.64 2.86
C ALA A 6 17.37 -9.35 2.19
N LEU A 7 17.07 -10.00 1.06
CA LEU A 7 15.78 -9.83 0.37
C LEU A 7 14.57 -10.26 1.22
N LEU A 8 14.70 -11.37 1.97
CA LEU A 8 13.64 -11.89 2.82
C LEU A 8 13.27 -10.98 3.99
N PHE A 9 14.19 -10.16 4.49
CA PHE A 9 13.92 -9.22 5.58
C PHE A 9 13.69 -7.79 5.11
N VAL A 10 14.41 -7.34 4.08
CA VAL A 10 14.29 -5.96 3.58
C VAL A 10 12.95 -5.75 2.89
N VAL A 11 12.49 -6.71 2.07
CA VAL A 11 11.24 -6.55 1.31
C VAL A 11 10.00 -6.40 2.23
N PRO A 12 9.76 -7.28 3.22
CA PRO A 12 8.63 -7.11 4.12
C PRO A 12 8.71 -5.84 4.95
N VAL A 13 9.91 -5.46 5.42
CA VAL A 13 10.10 -4.22 6.20
C VAL A 13 9.77 -3.00 5.36
N VAL A 14 10.24 -2.93 4.12
CA VAL A 14 9.92 -1.82 3.21
C VAL A 14 8.41 -1.77 2.93
N LEU A 15 7.77 -2.92 2.69
CA LEU A 15 6.31 -2.99 2.46
C LEU A 15 5.52 -2.58 3.71
N LEU A 16 5.95 -2.96 4.90
CA LEU A 16 5.33 -2.55 6.17
C LEU A 16 5.45 -1.03 6.38
N VAL A 17 6.64 -0.47 6.18
CA VAL A 17 6.85 0.98 6.32
C VAL A 17 6.05 1.75 5.27
N ALA A 18 6.04 1.29 4.02
CA ALA A 18 5.25 1.90 2.95
C ALA A 18 3.73 1.82 3.22
N GLY A 19 3.26 0.66 3.69
CA GLY A 19 1.87 0.46 4.09
C GLY A 19 1.46 1.38 5.25
N ALA A 20 2.29 1.47 6.29
CA ALA A 20 2.05 2.37 7.41
C ALA A 20 2.06 3.85 6.99
N ALA A 21 3.00 4.26 6.14
CA ALA A 21 3.09 5.62 5.63
C ALA A 21 1.86 6.02 4.80
N THR A 22 1.39 5.13 3.90
CA THR A 22 0.19 5.37 3.08
C THR A 22 -1.08 5.47 3.92
N MET A 23 -1.24 4.62 4.94
CA MET A 23 -2.33 4.76 5.92
C MET A 23 -2.26 6.09 6.68
N TRP A 24 -1.07 6.46 7.18
CA TRP A 24 -0.88 7.69 7.93
C TRP A 24 -1.25 8.93 7.12
N VAL A 25 -0.86 8.98 5.84
CA VAL A 25 -1.23 10.05 4.91
C VAL A 25 -2.74 10.07 4.67
N GLY A 26 -3.37 8.91 4.47
CA GLY A 26 -4.83 8.79 4.31
C GLY A 26 -5.60 9.32 5.52
N VAL A 27 -5.25 8.86 6.72
CA VAL A 27 -5.90 9.24 7.99
C VAL A 27 -5.67 10.71 8.32
N ARG A 28 -4.43 11.21 8.19
CA ARG A 28 -4.10 12.62 8.47
C ARG A 28 -4.76 13.57 7.46
N GLY A 29 -4.91 13.14 6.22
CA GLY A 29 -5.65 13.86 5.17
C GLY A 29 -7.15 13.94 5.46
N ALA A 30 -7.76 12.85 5.94
CA ALA A 30 -9.17 12.81 6.33
C ALA A 30 -9.49 13.74 7.51
N ARG A 31 -8.62 13.73 8.54
CA ARG A 31 -8.84 14.46 9.80
C ARG A 31 -8.86 15.98 9.63
N ARG A 32 -8.28 16.52 8.55
CA ARG A 32 -8.16 17.96 8.32
C ARG A 32 -9.26 18.56 7.41
N ARG A 33 -10.14 17.78 6.76
CA ARG A 33 -10.87 18.29 5.57
C ARG A 33 -12.33 17.84 5.39
N THR A 34 -13.06 17.54 6.46
CA THR A 34 -14.47 17.12 6.39
C THR A 34 -15.52 18.25 6.42
N ALA A 35 -15.12 19.53 6.42
CA ALA A 35 -16.05 20.64 6.63
C ALA A 35 -16.58 21.36 5.35
N GLY A 36 -16.74 20.68 4.20
CA GLY A 36 -17.27 21.35 3.00
C GLY A 36 -17.86 20.45 1.91
N PRO A 37 -18.47 21.03 0.86
CA PRO A 37 -19.20 20.31 -0.21
C PRO A 37 -18.35 19.32 -1.03
N ALA A 38 -17.03 19.39 -0.93
CA ALA A 38 -16.08 18.42 -1.48
C ALA A 38 -15.90 17.14 -0.60
N GLY A 39 -16.68 16.99 0.47
CA GLY A 39 -16.58 15.91 1.46
C GLY A 39 -16.53 14.49 0.88
N PRO A 40 -17.47 14.08 0.01
CA PRO A 40 -17.54 12.69 -0.47
C PRO A 40 -16.31 12.26 -1.28
N ALA A 41 -15.84 13.10 -2.21
CA ALA A 41 -14.67 12.80 -3.03
C ALA A 41 -13.38 12.71 -2.18
N ARG A 42 -13.26 13.54 -1.13
CA ARG A 42 -12.13 13.49 -0.20
C ARG A 42 -12.16 12.27 0.72
N VAL A 43 -13.36 11.79 1.10
CA VAL A 43 -13.53 10.52 1.83
C VAL A 43 -13.08 9.35 0.96
N VAL A 44 -13.48 9.31 -0.31
CA VAL A 44 -13.04 8.27 -1.26
C VAL A 44 -11.51 8.26 -1.39
N ALA A 45 -10.87 9.43 -1.51
CA ALA A 45 -9.42 9.52 -1.56
C ALA A 45 -8.73 9.02 -0.27
N ALA A 46 -9.31 9.30 0.90
CA ALA A 46 -8.79 8.82 2.18
C ALA A 46 -8.95 7.29 2.32
N VAL A 47 -10.12 6.76 1.99
CA VAL A 47 -10.40 5.32 2.01
C VAL A 47 -9.48 4.58 1.05
N ALA A 48 -9.31 5.07 -0.19
CA ALA A 48 -8.41 4.47 -1.16
C ALA A 48 -6.97 4.37 -0.63
N ARG A 49 -6.46 5.40 0.06
CA ARG A 49 -5.12 5.39 0.69
C ARG A 49 -5.01 4.41 1.86
N VAL A 50 -6.07 4.27 2.67
CA VAL A 50 -6.09 3.28 3.76
C VAL A 50 -6.11 1.86 3.21
N VAL A 51 -6.96 1.59 2.22
CA VAL A 51 -7.03 0.28 1.54
C VAL A 51 -5.71 -0.04 0.84
N ALA A 52 -5.05 0.97 0.26
CA ALA A 52 -3.71 0.82 -0.31
C ALA A 52 -2.71 0.33 0.74
N GLY A 53 -2.69 0.99 1.90
CA GLY A 53 -1.86 0.58 3.02
C GLY A 53 -2.17 -0.82 3.55
N VAL A 54 -3.45 -1.17 3.73
CA VAL A 54 -3.87 -2.51 4.21
C VAL A 54 -3.38 -3.60 3.25
N GLY A 55 -3.61 -3.42 1.95
CA GLY A 55 -3.16 -4.39 0.96
C GLY A 55 -1.64 -4.50 0.90
N THR A 56 -0.90 -3.38 1.05
CA THR A 56 0.57 -3.39 1.11
C THR A 56 1.10 -4.20 2.30
N ILE A 57 0.47 -4.06 3.48
CA ILE A 57 0.78 -4.90 4.65
C ILE A 57 0.45 -6.37 4.36
N GLY A 58 -0.67 -6.64 3.69
CA GLY A 58 -1.02 -7.99 3.24
C GLY A 58 0.06 -8.61 2.33
N PHE A 59 0.60 -7.84 1.38
CA PHE A 59 1.72 -8.28 0.55
C PHE A 59 3.01 -8.51 1.35
N ALA A 60 3.26 -7.74 2.41
CA ALA A 60 4.38 -8.00 3.32
C ALA A 60 4.23 -9.36 4.03
N VAL A 61 3.01 -9.70 4.47
CA VAL A 61 2.72 -11.02 5.08
C VAL A 61 2.88 -12.15 4.06
N LEU A 62 2.43 -11.95 2.83
CA LEU A 62 2.65 -12.91 1.73
C LEU A 62 4.13 -13.09 1.39
N ALA A 63 4.93 -12.03 1.47
CA ALA A 63 6.39 -12.15 1.30
C ALA A 63 7.03 -12.94 2.45
N LEU A 64 6.53 -12.78 3.68
CA LEU A 64 7.02 -13.51 4.86
C LEU A 64 6.61 -14.99 4.88
N SER A 65 5.48 -15.37 4.26
CA SER A 65 5.08 -16.77 4.19
C SER A 65 6.06 -17.65 3.40
N ALA A 66 6.91 -17.02 2.56
CA ALA A 66 8.02 -17.67 1.89
C ALA A 66 9.04 -18.30 2.86
N LEU A 67 9.15 -17.80 4.10
CA LEU A 67 10.01 -18.36 5.15
C LEU A 67 9.53 -19.70 5.68
N TRP A 68 8.23 -20.01 5.52
CA TRP A 68 7.63 -21.28 5.94
C TRP A 68 7.42 -22.24 4.77
N SER A 69 7.81 -21.86 3.56
CA SER A 69 7.71 -22.71 2.39
C SER A 69 8.95 -23.60 2.29
N GLU A 70 8.77 -24.92 2.27
CA GLU A 70 9.85 -25.88 2.00
C GLU A 70 10.32 -25.83 0.54
N GLN A 71 9.62 -25.09 -0.33
CA GLN A 71 9.96 -24.91 -1.73
C GLN A 71 11.08 -23.87 -1.89
N GLN A 72 12.26 -24.31 -2.34
CA GLN A 72 13.40 -23.42 -2.61
C GLN A 72 13.06 -22.25 -3.56
N TYR A 73 12.13 -22.47 -4.50
CA TYR A 73 11.65 -21.42 -5.41
C TYR A 73 10.73 -20.40 -4.74
N GLY A 74 10.00 -20.79 -3.70
CA GLY A 74 9.13 -19.91 -2.94
C GLY A 74 9.89 -18.75 -2.29
N ILE A 75 11.11 -19.02 -1.82
CA ILE A 75 11.99 -18.05 -1.15
C ILE A 75 12.33 -16.85 -2.04
N VAL A 76 12.40 -17.02 -3.36
CA VAL A 76 12.78 -15.95 -4.31
C VAL A 76 11.56 -15.38 -5.03
N ILE A 77 10.62 -16.23 -5.45
CA ILE A 77 9.50 -15.82 -6.28
C ILE A 77 8.44 -15.04 -5.46
N LEU A 78 8.15 -15.46 -4.23
CA LEU A 78 7.11 -14.81 -3.41
C LEU A 78 7.44 -13.37 -3.04
N PRO A 79 8.66 -13.01 -2.60
CA PRO A 79 9.01 -11.61 -2.34
C PRO A 79 8.90 -10.73 -3.58
N ILE A 80 9.29 -11.24 -4.75
CA ILE A 80 9.18 -10.52 -6.02
C ILE A 80 7.70 -10.33 -6.40
N ALA A 81 6.90 -11.39 -6.32
CA ALA A 81 5.47 -11.33 -6.60
C ALA A 81 4.75 -10.37 -5.63
N ALA A 82 5.13 -10.35 -4.36
CA ALA A 82 4.62 -9.43 -3.36
C ALA A 82 4.98 -7.97 -3.68
N LEU A 83 6.20 -7.69 -4.14
CA LEU A 83 6.60 -6.35 -4.58
C LEU A 83 5.80 -5.88 -5.80
N VAL A 84 5.68 -6.74 -6.82
CA VAL A 84 4.92 -6.42 -8.04
C VAL A 84 3.44 -6.22 -7.71
N GLY A 85 2.86 -7.11 -6.90
CA GLY A 85 1.48 -7.01 -6.44
C GLY A 85 1.24 -5.74 -5.63
N ALA A 86 2.13 -5.40 -4.70
CA ALA A 86 2.05 -4.16 -3.92
C ALA A 86 2.18 -2.92 -4.81
N ALA A 87 3.08 -2.92 -5.80
CA ALA A 87 3.25 -1.80 -6.72
C ALA A 87 1.99 -1.56 -7.57
N LEU A 88 1.41 -2.63 -8.13
CA LEU A 88 0.17 -2.55 -8.90
C LEU A 88 -1.01 -2.10 -8.03
N TRP A 89 -1.16 -2.69 -6.84
CA TRP A 89 -2.21 -2.34 -5.88
C TRP A 89 -2.16 -0.88 -5.46
N ASN A 90 -0.98 -0.40 -5.06
CA ASN A 90 -0.79 1.00 -4.72
C ASN A 90 -0.99 1.92 -5.92
N GLY A 91 -0.50 1.54 -7.10
CA GLY A 91 -0.65 2.34 -8.31
C GLY A 91 -2.11 2.62 -8.63
N VAL A 92 -2.97 1.60 -8.61
CA VAL A 92 -4.40 1.74 -8.87
C VAL A 92 -5.07 2.61 -7.81
N LEU A 93 -4.83 2.34 -6.53
CA LEU A 93 -5.52 3.05 -5.45
C LEU A 93 -5.04 4.49 -5.28
N LEU A 94 -3.76 4.77 -5.54
CA LEU A 94 -3.23 6.13 -5.59
C LEU A 94 -3.78 6.89 -6.79
N ALA A 95 -3.96 6.24 -7.95
CA ALA A 95 -4.60 6.85 -9.10
C ALA A 95 -6.07 7.21 -8.78
N VAL A 96 -6.83 6.31 -8.15
CA VAL A 96 -8.20 6.58 -7.69
C VAL A 96 -8.22 7.76 -6.71
N ALA A 97 -7.30 7.79 -5.74
CA ALA A 97 -7.20 8.91 -4.80
C ALA A 97 -6.86 10.24 -5.49
N ALA A 98 -5.97 10.22 -6.48
CA ALA A 98 -5.58 11.40 -7.25
C ALA A 98 -6.76 11.93 -8.10
N ILE A 99 -7.52 11.05 -8.74
CA ILE A 99 -8.72 11.40 -9.51
C ILE A 99 -9.77 12.01 -8.57
N ALA A 100 -10.01 11.39 -7.42
CA ALA A 100 -10.97 11.90 -6.44
C ALA A 100 -10.56 13.28 -5.89
N ASP A 101 -9.27 13.50 -5.62
CA ASP A 101 -8.72 14.81 -5.23
C ASP A 101 -8.82 15.85 -6.36
N ALA A 102 -8.69 15.45 -7.63
CA ALA A 102 -8.85 16.34 -8.78
C ALA A 102 -10.32 16.76 -8.97
N VAL A 103 -11.26 15.83 -8.82
CA VAL A 103 -12.71 16.12 -8.86
C VAL A 103 -13.11 17.04 -7.70
N ALA A 104 -12.60 16.77 -6.50
CA ALA A 104 -12.85 17.59 -5.32
C ALA A 104 -12.38 19.05 -5.49
N ARG A 105 -11.28 19.27 -6.23
CA ARG A 105 -10.74 20.60 -6.55
C ARG A 105 -11.51 21.36 -7.62
N ARG A 106 -12.26 20.66 -8.48
CA ARG A 106 -13.10 21.28 -9.51
C ARG A 106 -14.49 21.68 -9.01
N ARG A 107 -14.92 21.15 -7.85
CA ARG A 107 -16.27 21.34 -7.29
C ARG A 107 -16.35 22.31 -6.11
N GLY A 108 -15.21 22.81 -5.61
CA GLY A 108 -15.13 23.80 -4.54
C GLY A 108 -14.25 24.95 -4.98
#